data_AF-A0A7Y3ABU1-F1
#
_entry.id   AF-A0A7Y3ABU1-F1
#
_cell.length_a   1.000
_cell.length_b   1.000
_cell.length_c   1.000
_cell.angle_alpha   90.00
_cell.angle_beta   90.00
_cell.angle_gamma   90.00
#
_symmetry.space_group_name_H-M   'P 1'
#
loop_
_entity.id
_entity.type
_entity.pdbx_description
1 polymer ?
#
loop_
_entity_poly.entity_id
_entity_poly.type
_entity_poly.pdbx_seq_one_letter_code
_entity_poly.pdbx_strand_id
1 'polypeptide(L)'
;MKLLLNAPLEHLRCTNSDNTIKALHVLEYICRSEEDCSVSAIVSNVDVDRSQLSKWLEAFVESGYINKDHETDLYYPTLKTATLGSCTVKNIRARRLSTEEIKQRYSSVEAFVKTSINEINTPEVTGEIEPKADDKK
;
A
#
# COMPACT_ATOMS: atom_id res chain seq x y z
N MET A 1 -12.40 12.44 -4.84
CA MET A 1 -12.50 11.10 -4.21
C MET A 1 -11.09 10.50 -4.18
N LYS A 2 -10.24 10.93 -3.23
CA LYS A 2 -8.88 10.42 -3.02
C LYS A 2 -9.00 9.36 -1.92
N LEU A 3 -8.99 8.08 -2.29
CA LEU A 3 -9.24 6.97 -1.37
C LEU A 3 -8.09 5.94 -1.46
N LEU A 4 -7.47 5.69 -0.31
CA LEU A 4 -7.07 4.36 0.17
C LEU A 4 -5.79 3.68 -0.36
N LEU A 5 -4.67 4.37 -0.60
CA LEU A 5 -3.42 3.70 -1.01
C LEU A 5 -2.34 3.55 0.10
N ASN A 6 -2.35 4.33 1.18
CA ASN A 6 -1.19 4.41 2.10
C ASN A 6 -1.32 3.67 3.43
N ALA A 7 -1.74 2.40 3.44
CA ALA A 7 -1.57 1.57 4.64
C ALA A 7 -0.16 0.90 4.62
N PRO A 8 0.64 1.02 5.69
CA PRO A 8 2.04 0.60 5.71
C PRO A 8 2.19 -0.91 5.47
N LEU A 9 3.08 -1.29 4.56
CA LEU A 9 3.24 -2.67 4.02
C LEU A 9 3.76 -3.70 5.03
N GLU A 10 3.98 -3.32 6.29
CA GLU A 10 4.63 -4.15 7.32
C GLU A 10 3.88 -5.45 7.67
N HIS A 11 2.57 -5.48 7.43
CA HIS A 11 1.66 -6.61 7.64
C HIS A 11 1.68 -7.66 6.51
N LEU A 12 2.36 -7.41 5.38
CA LEU A 12 2.50 -8.38 4.29
C LEU A 12 3.66 -9.37 4.49
N ARG A 13 4.38 -9.30 5.62
CA ARG A 13 5.39 -10.29 6.01
C ARG A 13 4.71 -11.64 6.24
N CYS A 14 4.73 -12.49 5.21
CA CYS A 14 4.14 -13.83 5.26
C CYS A 14 5.06 -14.79 6.00
N THR A 15 4.63 -15.28 7.16
CA THR A 15 5.31 -16.36 7.90
C THR A 15 4.92 -17.76 7.41
N ASN A 16 4.02 -17.87 6.43
CA ASN A 16 3.53 -19.15 5.89
C ASN A 16 4.32 -19.55 4.64
N SER A 17 4.66 -20.84 4.54
CA SER A 17 5.38 -21.43 3.41
C SER A 17 4.54 -21.64 2.14
N ASP A 18 3.27 -21.21 2.15
CA ASP A 18 2.38 -21.36 1.00
C ASP A 18 2.70 -20.33 -0.08
N ASN A 19 3.32 -20.80 -1.17
CA ASN A 19 3.67 -20.01 -2.34
C ASN A 19 2.47 -19.28 -2.95
N THR A 20 1.26 -19.80 -2.80
CA THR A 20 0.05 -19.14 -3.31
C THR A 20 -0.24 -17.85 -2.54
N ILE A 21 -0.10 -17.90 -1.21
CA ILE A 21 -0.30 -16.74 -0.34
C ILE A 21 0.77 -15.68 -0.61
N LYS A 22 2.03 -16.10 -0.74
CA LYS A 22 3.14 -15.19 -1.09
C LYS A 22 2.93 -14.52 -2.45
N ALA A 23 2.43 -15.24 -3.45
CA ALA A 23 2.07 -14.65 -4.75
C ALA A 23 0.98 -13.57 -4.61
N LEU A 24 -0.05 -13.83 -3.82
CA LEU A 24 -1.11 -12.84 -3.56
C LEU A 24 -0.58 -11.60 -2.83
N HIS A 25 0.36 -11.76 -1.89
CA HIS A 25 0.99 -10.62 -1.23
C HIS A 25 1.82 -9.77 -2.20
N VAL A 26 2.49 -10.37 -3.17
CA VAL A 26 3.16 -9.63 -4.26
C VAL A 26 2.16 -8.81 -5.06
N LEU A 27 1.04 -9.42 -5.46
CA LEU A 27 -0.01 -8.72 -6.20
C LEU A 27 -0.60 -7.57 -5.38
N GLU A 28 -0.85 -7.79 -4.09
CA GLU A 28 -1.35 -6.76 -3.18
C GLU A 28 -0.37 -5.60 -3.02
N TYR A 29 0.92 -5.89 -2.85
CA TYR A 29 1.97 -4.87 -2.79
C TYR A 29 1.94 -3.97 -4.04
N ILE A 30 1.91 -4.55 -5.24
CA ILE A 30 1.85 -3.80 -6.50
C ILE A 30 0.58 -2.94 -6.59
N CYS A 31 -0.57 -3.47 -6.14
CA CYS A 31 -1.84 -2.74 -6.19
C CYS A 31 -1.96 -1.59 -5.20
N ARG A 32 -1.15 -1.62 -4.12
CA ARG A 32 -1.18 -0.62 -3.05
C ARG A 32 -0.08 0.40 -3.18
N SER A 33 0.97 0.10 -3.94
CA SER A 33 2.03 1.06 -4.22
C SER A 33 1.45 2.29 -4.92
N GLU A 34 1.87 3.48 -4.47
CA GLU A 34 1.53 4.74 -5.16
C GLU A 34 2.34 4.91 -6.45
N GLU A 35 3.43 4.17 -6.59
CA GLU A 35 4.35 4.20 -7.73
C GLU A 35 4.49 2.81 -8.38
N ASP A 36 4.85 2.80 -9.66
CA ASP A 36 5.13 1.55 -10.37
C ASP A 36 6.32 0.83 -9.73
N CYS A 37 6.21 -0.49 -9.58
CA CYS A 37 7.12 -1.27 -8.74
C CYS A 37 8.23 -1.92 -9.56
N SER A 38 9.48 -1.77 -9.13
CA SER A 38 10.59 -2.59 -9.63
C SER A 38 10.65 -3.95 -8.94
N VAL A 39 11.27 -4.95 -9.59
CA VAL A 39 11.55 -6.27 -8.97
C VAL A 39 12.28 -6.12 -7.63
N SER A 40 13.25 -5.21 -7.56
CA SER A 40 14.03 -4.97 -6.34
C SER A 40 13.17 -4.39 -5.23
N ALA A 41 12.30 -3.42 -5.54
CA ALA A 41 11.36 -2.87 -4.56
C ALA A 41 10.43 -3.94 -4.00
N ILE A 42 9.92 -4.85 -4.86
CA ILE A 42 9.05 -5.95 -4.43
C ILE A 42 9.81 -6.91 -3.50
N VAL A 43 11.01 -7.37 -3.86
CA VAL A 43 11.81 -8.28 -3.02
C VAL A 43 12.19 -7.66 -1.68
N SER A 44 12.46 -6.35 -1.63
CA SER A 44 12.80 -5.68 -0.38
C SER A 44 11.63 -5.55 0.59
N ASN A 45 10.38 -5.60 0.09
CA ASN A 45 9.18 -5.39 0.90
C ASN A 45 8.34 -6.66 1.09
N VAL A 46 8.48 -7.63 0.19
CA VAL A 46 7.80 -8.92 0.23
C VAL A 46 8.86 -10.00 0.36
N ASP A 47 8.76 -10.83 1.41
CA ASP A 47 9.68 -11.95 1.66
C ASP A 47 9.54 -13.05 0.58
N VAL A 48 10.18 -12.83 -0.57
CA VAL A 48 10.16 -13.71 -1.74
C VAL A 48 11.51 -13.76 -2.45
N ASP A 49 11.88 -14.95 -2.89
CA ASP A 49 13.04 -15.15 -3.76
C ASP A 49 12.82 -14.57 -5.15
N ARG A 50 13.84 -13.90 -5.70
CA ARG A 50 13.79 -13.26 -7.03
C ARG A 50 13.36 -14.24 -8.14
N SER A 51 13.84 -15.48 -8.11
CA SER A 51 13.51 -16.50 -9.13
C SER A 51 12.03 -16.90 -9.10
N GLN A 52 11.43 -16.95 -7.91
CA GLN A 52 10.03 -17.28 -7.73
C GLN A 52 9.14 -16.07 -8.06
N LEU A 53 9.58 -14.87 -7.69
CA LEU A 53 8.91 -13.62 -8.02
C LEU A 53 8.78 -13.44 -9.54
N SER A 54 9.84 -13.67 -10.32
CA SER A 54 9.77 -13.58 -11.79
C SER A 54 8.65 -14.42 -12.39
N LYS A 55 8.50 -15.67 -11.93
CA LYS A 55 7.43 -16.58 -12.40
C LYS A 55 6.03 -16.04 -12.08
N TRP A 56 5.85 -15.47 -10.89
CA TRP A 56 4.56 -14.88 -10.52
C TRP A 56 4.26 -13.61 -11.29
N LEU A 57 5.25 -12.75 -11.50
CA LEU A 57 5.09 -11.53 -12.30
C LEU A 57 4.72 -11.86 -13.74
N GLU A 58 5.38 -12.84 -14.36
CA GLU A 58 5.00 -13.35 -15.68
C GLU A 58 3.55 -13.86 -15.69
N ALA A 59 3.18 -14.73 -14.74
CA ALA A 59 1.82 -15.25 -14.65
C ALA A 59 0.77 -14.14 -14.44
N PHE A 60 1.08 -13.10 -13.67
CA PHE A 60 0.19 -11.96 -13.45
C PHE A 60 0.07 -11.07 -14.69
N VAL A 61 1.15 -10.88 -15.45
CA VAL A 61 1.14 -10.16 -16.72
C VAL A 61 0.34 -10.94 -17.77
N GLU A 62 0.61 -12.23 -17.94
CA GLU A 62 -0.13 -13.11 -18.87
C GLU A 62 -1.62 -13.17 -18.53
N SER A 63 -1.95 -13.20 -17.24
CA SER A 63 -3.32 -13.16 -16.75
C SER A 63 -3.94 -11.76 -16.80
N GLY A 64 -3.18 -10.72 -17.12
CA GLY A 64 -3.62 -9.33 -17.22
C GLY A 64 -3.98 -8.66 -15.89
N TYR A 65 -3.50 -9.16 -14.75
CA TYR A 65 -3.68 -8.52 -13.44
C TYR A 65 -2.76 -7.31 -13.24
N ILE A 66 -1.54 -7.42 -13.75
CA ILE A 66 -0.55 -6.34 -13.78
C ILE A 66 -0.06 -6.19 -15.23
N ASN A 67 0.61 -5.08 -15.51
CA ASN A 67 1.36 -4.90 -16.74
C ASN A 67 2.82 -4.57 -16.41
N LYS A 68 3.68 -4.70 -17.41
CA LYS A 68 5.10 -4.36 -17.32
C LYS A 68 5.43 -3.30 -18.35
N ASP A 69 6.03 -2.21 -17.91
CA ASP A 69 6.63 -1.23 -18.81
C ASP A 69 7.95 -1.79 -19.37
N HIS A 70 8.06 -1.86 -20.69
CA HIS A 70 9.23 -2.42 -21.39
C HIS A 70 10.44 -1.47 -21.40
N GLU A 71 10.23 -0.17 -21.22
CA GLU A 71 11.31 0.82 -21.17
C GLU A 71 11.90 0.93 -19.76
N THR A 72 11.04 0.90 -18.75
CA THR A 72 11.43 1.15 -17.34
C THR A 72 11.55 -0.11 -16.48
N ASP A 73 11.09 -1.27 -16.97
CA ASP A 73 11.07 -2.54 -16.23
C ASP A 73 10.20 -2.50 -14.95
N LEU A 74 9.25 -1.56 -14.89
CA LEU A 74 8.36 -1.36 -13.75
C LEU A 74 7.01 -2.07 -13.95
N TYR A 75 6.41 -2.49 -12.85
CA TYR A 75 5.16 -3.25 -12.81
C TYR A 75 4.06 -2.43 -12.16
N TYR A 76 2.87 -2.42 -12.77
CA TYR A 76 1.72 -1.65 -12.29
C TYR A 76 0.40 -2.42 -12.49
N PRO A 77 -0.62 -2.18 -11.65
CA PRO A 77 -1.90 -2.87 -11.76
C PRO A 77 -2.68 -2.46 -13.00
N THR A 78 -3.46 -3.37 -13.57
CA THR A 78 -4.36 -3.05 -14.70
C THR A 78 -5.79 -2.76 -14.24
N LEU A 79 -6.63 -2.29 -15.18
CA LEU A 79 -8.07 -2.14 -14.96
C LEU A 79 -8.80 -3.45 -14.60
N LYS A 80 -8.24 -4.62 -14.93
CA LYS A 80 -8.80 -5.92 -14.54
C LYS A 80 -8.84 -6.03 -13.01
N THR A 81 -7.77 -5.63 -12.35
CA THR A 81 -7.66 -5.70 -10.89
C THR A 81 -8.59 -4.70 -10.21
N ALA A 82 -8.72 -3.49 -10.77
CA ALA A 82 -9.72 -2.51 -10.31
C ALA A 82 -11.16 -3.03 -10.44
N THR A 83 -11.47 -3.73 -11.54
CA THR A 83 -12.78 -4.32 -11.79
C THR A 83 -13.11 -5.41 -10.75
N LEU A 84 -12.13 -6.25 -10.39
CA LEU A 84 -12.31 -7.26 -9.35
C LEU A 84 -12.56 -6.65 -7.97
N GLY A 85 -11.87 -5.56 -7.63
CA GLY A 85 -12.17 -4.78 -6.42
C GLY A 85 -13.60 -4.25 -6.42
N SER A 86 -14.05 -3.66 -7.54
CA SER A 86 -15.43 -3.16 -7.69
C SER A 86 -16.48 -4.27 -7.57
N CYS A 87 -16.25 -5.41 -8.22
CA CYS A 87 -17.11 -6.59 -8.12
C CYS A 87 -17.15 -7.14 -6.69
N THR A 88 -16.03 -7.12 -5.96
CA THR A 88 -15.98 -7.51 -4.56
C THR A 88 -16.89 -6.63 -3.73
N VAL A 89 -16.78 -5.30 -3.83
CA VAL A 89 -17.64 -4.36 -3.10
C VAL A 89 -19.13 -4.60 -3.36
N LYS A 90 -19.51 -4.86 -4.62
CA LYS A 90 -20.89 -5.17 -5.00
C LYS A 90 -21.40 -6.51 -4.44
N ASN A 91 -20.51 -7.48 -4.31
CA ASN A 91 -20.84 -8.84 -3.87
C ASN A 91 -20.58 -9.09 -2.38
N ILE A 92 -19.99 -8.14 -1.66
CA ILE A 92 -19.96 -8.16 -0.20
C ILE A 92 -21.41 -8.34 0.24
N ARG A 93 -21.69 -9.44 0.93
CA ARG A 93 -23.00 -9.71 1.53
C ARG A 93 -23.21 -8.71 2.67
N ALA A 94 -23.48 -7.46 2.35
CA ALA A 94 -23.87 -6.41 3.30
C ALA A 94 -25.14 -6.79 4.09
N ARG A 95 -25.89 -7.81 3.63
CA ARG A 95 -27.02 -8.40 4.36
C ARG A 95 -26.63 -9.41 5.46
N ARG A 96 -25.36 -9.81 5.60
CA ARG A 96 -24.91 -10.82 6.58
C ARG A 96 -23.95 -10.29 7.65
N LEU A 97 -23.48 -9.05 7.53
CA LEU A 97 -22.76 -8.39 8.61
C LEU A 97 -23.73 -7.39 9.22
N SER A 98 -23.99 -7.52 10.51
CA SER A 98 -24.72 -6.49 11.24
C SER A 98 -24.02 -5.15 11.05
N THR A 99 -24.78 -4.05 11.01
CA THR A 99 -24.22 -2.69 10.88
C THR A 99 -23.14 -2.43 11.95
N GLU A 100 -23.21 -3.12 13.08
CA GLU A 100 -22.23 -3.06 14.17
C GLU A 100 -20.94 -3.86 13.91
N GLU A 101 -20.97 -4.99 13.20
CA GLU A 101 -19.74 -5.71 12.80
C GLU A 101 -19.01 -4.97 11.67
N ILE A 102 -19.77 -4.34 10.78
CA ILE A 102 -19.21 -3.41 9.80
C ILE A 102 -18.61 -2.23 10.57
N LYS A 103 -19.35 -1.55 11.45
CA LYS A 103 -18.81 -0.45 12.25
C LYS A 103 -17.59 -0.84 13.08
N GLN A 104 -17.53 -2.01 13.72
CA GLN A 104 -16.35 -2.45 14.49
C GLN A 104 -15.11 -2.62 13.63
N ARG A 105 -15.26 -3.19 12.42
CA ARG A 105 -14.14 -3.32 11.48
C ARG A 105 -13.72 -1.97 10.90
N TYR A 106 -14.65 -1.03 10.79
CA TYR A 106 -14.38 0.34 10.30
C TYR A 106 -13.95 1.31 11.43
N SER A 107 -14.31 1.10 12.68
CA SER A 107 -13.96 1.99 13.81
C SER A 107 -12.52 1.76 14.28
N SER A 108 -12.01 0.54 14.16
CA SER A 108 -10.56 0.29 14.25
C SER A 108 -9.77 1.02 13.16
N VAL A 109 -10.37 1.22 11.98
CA VAL A 109 -9.79 2.01 10.88
C VAL A 109 -9.92 3.52 11.16
N GLU A 110 -11.06 3.99 11.68
CA GLU A 110 -11.31 5.40 11.98
C GLU A 110 -10.52 5.93 13.19
N ALA A 111 -10.36 5.11 14.23
CA ALA A 111 -9.58 5.45 15.42
C ALA A 111 -8.08 5.59 15.08
N PHE A 112 -7.57 4.73 14.21
CA PHE A 112 -6.21 4.83 13.68
C PHE A 112 -6.00 6.11 12.87
N VAL A 113 -6.98 6.48 12.02
CA VAL A 113 -6.96 7.73 11.24
C VAL A 113 -6.90 8.98 12.12
N LYS A 114 -7.61 9.00 13.25
CA LYS A 114 -7.61 10.18 14.16
C LYS A 114 -6.32 10.34 14.94
N THR A 115 -5.69 9.24 15.37
CA THR A 115 -4.42 9.31 16.12
C THR A 115 -3.28 9.82 15.24
N SER A 116 -3.20 9.37 13.99
CA SER A 116 -2.17 9.82 13.03
C SER A 116 -2.35 11.28 12.56
N ILE A 117 -3.54 11.86 12.68
CA ILE A 117 -3.78 13.29 12.35
C ILE A 117 -3.30 14.22 13.47
N ASN A 118 -3.29 13.78 14.73
CA ASN A 118 -2.88 14.63 15.86
C ASN A 118 -1.37 14.67 16.08
N GLU A 119 -0.60 13.69 15.60
CA GLU A 119 0.87 13.72 15.66
C GLU A 119 1.51 14.63 14.59
N ILE A 120 0.74 15.07 13.59
CA ILE A 120 1.19 15.98 12.52
C ILE A 120 1.01 17.46 12.90
N ASN A 121 0.21 17.77 13.94
CA ASN A 121 -0.08 19.14 14.37
C ASN A 121 0.61 19.53 15.69
N THR A 122 1.83 19.07 15.94
CA THR A 122 2.73 19.81 16.82
C THR A 122 3.32 20.96 16.01
N PRO A 123 2.98 22.22 16.27
CA PRO A 123 3.72 23.32 15.68
C PRO A 123 5.16 23.19 16.16
N GLU A 124 6.08 22.91 15.24
CA GLU A 124 7.51 23.08 15.46
C GLU A 124 7.72 24.50 15.98
N VAL A 125 8.14 24.60 17.24
CA VAL A 125 8.65 25.84 17.82
C VAL A 125 9.93 26.15 17.06
N THR A 126 9.81 26.96 16.00
CA THR A 126 10.93 27.57 15.29
C THR A 126 11.81 28.30 16.29
N GLY A 127 13.04 27.81 16.45
CA GLY A 127 14.07 28.47 17.25
C GLY A 127 14.31 29.89 16.75
N GLU A 128 14.24 30.83 17.68
CA GLU A 128 14.70 32.20 17.51
C GLU A 128 16.21 32.17 17.22
N ILE A 129 16.60 32.58 16.00
CA ILE A 129 18.00 32.92 15.70
C ILE A 129 18.10 34.43 15.92
N GLU A 130 18.70 34.83 17.05
CA GLU A 130 19.05 36.21 17.36
C GLU A 130 19.96 36.81 16.26
N PRO A 131 19.69 38.03 15.77
CA PRO A 131 20.63 38.74 14.91
C PRO A 131 21.78 39.32 15.75
N LYS A 132 23.02 38.91 15.43
CA LYS A 132 24.25 39.55 15.93
C LYS A 132 24.26 41.02 15.54
N ALA A 133 24.34 41.90 16.54
CA ALA A 133 24.63 43.31 16.37
C ALA A 133 26.08 43.50 15.88
N ASP A 134 26.22 44.04 14.67
CA ASP A 134 27.41 44.72 14.21
C ASP A 134 27.32 46.16 14.75
N ASP A 135 28.24 46.57 15.63
CA ASP A 135 28.43 47.98 15.96
C ASP A 135 29.90 48.37 15.73
N LYS A 136 30.10 49.07 14.61
CA LYS A 136 31.27 49.91 14.35
C LYS A 136 30.94 51.33 14.81
N LYS A 137 31.46 51.74 15.97
CA LYS A 137 32.29 52.95 16.12
C LYS A 137 32.81 53.13 17.53
#